data_AF-A0A429I1P8-F1
#
_entry.id   AF-A0A429I1P8-F1
#
_cell.length_a   1.000
_cell.length_b   1.000
_cell.length_c   1.000
_cell.angle_alpha   90.00
_cell.angle_beta   90.00
_cell.angle_gamma   90.00
#
_symmetry.space_group_name_H-M   'P 1'
#
loop_
_entity.id
_entity.type
_entity.pdbx_description
1 polymer ?
#
loop_
_entity_poly.entity_id
_entity_poly.type
_entity_poly.pdbx_seq_one_letter_code
_entity_poly.pdbx_strand_id
1 'polypeptide(L)'
;MPQPDTAAHVRLDRHPHPTSAVPATLTASSPTTARALLSVHGFRATGEHSLVLARIDHEEPHYAQQAAQALRTAGLTVDITPALQEAIDTEWDWAGHPLHWLDRDEIRDVSHQAQQIHDDIAAGRLVIHLHAHDGWTIVAAGTYRDGRSVHLHGEDHLRHIAMVYTGPTEAITAFERLHGAAVRPGPPPPTPNKPPLTS
;
A
#
# COMPACT_ATOMS: atom_id res chain seq x y z
N MET A 1 -20.08 41.70 -10.35
CA MET A 1 -19.64 40.66 -9.39
C MET A 1 -18.40 39.99 -9.93
N PRO A 2 -17.31 39.81 -9.17
CA PRO A 2 -16.26 38.92 -9.63
C PRO A 2 -16.73 37.48 -9.46
N GLN A 3 -16.56 36.68 -10.50
CA GLN A 3 -16.76 35.23 -10.51
C GLN A 3 -15.82 34.62 -9.44
N PRO A 4 -16.26 33.66 -8.60
CA PRO A 4 -15.31 32.94 -7.77
C PRO A 4 -14.35 32.22 -8.70
N ASP A 5 -13.08 32.65 -8.62
CA ASP A 5 -11.96 32.03 -9.30
C ASP A 5 -12.04 30.53 -9.01
N THR A 6 -12.13 29.71 -10.06
CA THR A 6 -12.30 28.26 -9.92
C THR A 6 -10.96 27.68 -9.50
N ALA A 7 -10.58 27.95 -8.26
CA ALA A 7 -9.40 27.39 -7.63
C ALA A 7 -9.45 25.89 -7.83
N ALA A 8 -8.31 25.32 -8.17
CA ALA A 8 -8.14 23.89 -8.22
C ALA A 8 -8.63 23.26 -6.89
N HIS A 9 -9.67 22.41 -6.95
CA HIS A 9 -10.23 21.75 -5.78
C HIS A 9 -10.01 20.24 -5.87
N VAL A 10 -9.51 19.67 -4.78
CA VAL A 10 -9.41 18.23 -4.57
C VAL A 10 -10.39 17.84 -3.47
N ARG A 11 -11.26 16.87 -3.73
CA ARG A 11 -12.13 16.27 -2.71
C ARG A 11 -11.64 14.88 -2.38
N LEU A 12 -11.38 14.60 -1.10
CA LEU A 12 -11.05 13.29 -0.57
C LEU A 12 -12.24 12.76 0.23
N ASP A 13 -12.70 11.56 -0.09
CA ASP A 13 -13.85 10.93 0.56
C ASP A 13 -13.50 9.55 1.12
N ARG A 14 -14.36 9.00 1.97
CA ARG A 14 -14.26 7.61 2.43
C ARG A 14 -15.18 6.74 1.59
N HIS A 15 -14.67 5.61 1.10
CA HIS A 15 -15.51 4.67 0.36
C HIS A 15 -16.60 4.05 1.27
N PRO A 16 -17.88 3.99 0.84
CA PRO A 16 -19.03 3.66 1.71
C PRO A 16 -19.21 2.17 2.08
N HIS A 17 -18.44 1.28 1.47
CA HIS A 17 -18.49 -0.18 1.67
C HIS A 17 -17.06 -0.69 1.88
N PRO A 18 -16.84 -1.82 2.59
CA PRO A 18 -15.73 -2.06 3.53
C PRO A 18 -14.32 -2.11 2.92
N THR A 19 -14.17 -1.70 1.67
CA THR A 19 -12.92 -1.21 1.13
C THR A 19 -12.53 0.07 1.87
N SER A 20 -11.45 0.06 2.63
CA SER A 20 -10.83 1.25 3.26
C SER A 20 -10.33 2.31 2.26
N ALA A 21 -10.67 2.16 0.98
CA ALA A 21 -10.21 3.02 -0.10
C ALA A 21 -10.67 4.48 0.08
N VAL A 22 -9.79 5.39 -0.32
CA VAL A 22 -10.05 6.84 -0.35
C VAL A 22 -10.13 7.29 -1.80
N PRO A 23 -11.32 7.55 -2.36
CA PRO A 23 -11.45 8.24 -3.64
C PRO A 23 -11.00 9.70 -3.53
N ALA A 24 -10.32 10.17 -4.56
CA ALA A 24 -9.99 11.57 -4.78
C ALA A 24 -10.64 12.05 -6.08
N THR A 25 -11.39 13.14 -6.01
CA THR A 25 -12.02 13.80 -7.16
C THR A 25 -11.38 15.16 -7.39
N LEU A 26 -10.93 15.41 -8.62
CA LEU A 26 -10.32 16.66 -9.06
C LEU A 26 -11.36 17.51 -9.80
N THR A 27 -11.38 18.83 -9.57
CA THR A 27 -12.11 19.73 -10.46
C THR A 27 -11.37 19.95 -11.78
N ALA A 28 -12.10 20.34 -12.83
CA ALA A 28 -11.62 20.48 -14.20
C ALA A 28 -10.39 21.43 -14.36
N SER A 29 -10.15 22.33 -13.41
CA SER A 29 -9.06 23.31 -13.42
C SER A 29 -7.74 22.82 -12.79
N SER A 30 -7.63 21.56 -12.31
CA SER A 30 -6.39 21.04 -11.67
C SER A 30 -5.85 19.73 -12.22
N PRO A 31 -5.35 19.68 -13.48
CA PRO A 31 -5.13 18.40 -14.13
C PRO A 31 -3.80 17.73 -13.78
N THR A 32 -2.72 18.48 -13.50
CA THR A 32 -1.36 17.89 -13.44
C THR A 32 -0.72 17.89 -12.06
N THR A 33 -0.61 19.05 -11.38
CA THR A 33 0.09 19.13 -10.08
C THR A 33 -0.62 18.32 -9.00
N ALA A 34 -1.95 18.45 -8.89
CA ALA A 34 -2.73 17.67 -7.93
C ALA A 34 -2.60 16.17 -8.18
N ARG A 35 -2.66 15.76 -9.46
CA ARG A 35 -2.52 14.36 -9.85
C ARG A 35 -1.14 13.80 -9.52
N ALA A 36 -0.08 14.56 -9.81
CA ALA A 36 1.28 14.17 -9.49
C ALA A 36 1.48 14.01 -7.97
N LEU A 37 1.01 14.96 -7.16
CA LEU A 37 1.09 14.89 -5.71
C LEU A 37 0.30 13.71 -5.15
N LEU A 38 -0.94 13.50 -5.60
CA LEU A 38 -1.74 12.35 -5.21
C LEU A 38 -1.04 11.03 -5.57
N SER A 39 -0.46 10.93 -6.77
CA SER A 39 0.28 9.72 -7.19
C SER A 39 1.54 9.47 -6.36
N VAL A 40 2.26 10.49 -5.93
CA VAL A 40 3.38 10.35 -4.97
C VAL A 40 2.92 9.75 -3.65
N HIS A 41 1.69 10.06 -3.22
CA HIS A 41 1.07 9.50 -2.01
C HIS A 41 0.29 8.20 -2.26
N GLY A 42 0.52 7.52 -3.38
CA GLY A 42 -0.03 6.19 -3.66
C GLY A 42 -1.42 6.16 -4.32
N PHE A 43 -2.00 7.31 -4.66
CA PHE A 43 -3.27 7.34 -5.40
C PHE A 43 -3.07 6.91 -6.85
N ARG A 44 -3.93 6.01 -7.32
CA ARG A 44 -3.93 5.50 -8.69
C ARG A 44 -5.06 6.12 -9.49
N ALA A 45 -4.75 6.53 -10.71
CA ALA A 45 -5.72 7.03 -11.67
C ALA A 45 -6.80 6.00 -11.99
N THR A 46 -8.07 6.35 -11.79
CA THR A 46 -9.23 5.56 -12.24
C THR A 46 -9.99 6.23 -13.38
N GLY A 47 -9.73 7.52 -13.60
CA GLY A 47 -10.32 8.31 -14.68
C GLY A 47 -9.57 9.63 -14.88
N GLU A 48 -10.12 10.49 -15.72
CA GLU A 48 -9.55 11.81 -16.02
C GLU A 48 -9.49 12.69 -14.75
N HIS A 49 -10.57 12.69 -13.98
CA HIS A 49 -10.71 13.51 -12.78
C HIS A 49 -10.82 12.70 -11.48
N SER A 50 -10.55 11.39 -11.53
CA SER A 50 -10.70 10.49 -10.40
C SER A 50 -9.44 9.67 -10.15
N LEU A 51 -9.07 9.59 -8.88
CA LEU A 51 -8.05 8.69 -8.38
C LEU A 51 -8.57 7.92 -7.17
N VAL A 52 -7.91 6.82 -6.83
CA VAL A 52 -8.21 6.04 -5.63
C VAL A 52 -6.92 5.67 -4.92
N LEU A 53 -6.90 5.84 -3.61
CA LEU A 53 -5.93 5.24 -2.72
C LEU A 53 -6.55 3.98 -2.13
N ALA A 54 -5.88 2.85 -2.32
CA ALA A 54 -6.25 1.57 -1.73
C ALA A 54 -4.97 0.87 -1.33
N ARG A 55 -4.88 0.46 -0.06
CA ARG A 55 -3.69 -0.11 0.53
C ARG A 55 -4.01 -1.45 1.19
N ILE A 56 -3.02 -2.35 1.19
CA ILE A 56 -3.16 -3.66 1.82
C ILE A 56 -3.04 -3.58 3.35
N ASP A 57 -2.45 -2.50 3.87
CA ASP A 57 -2.31 -2.25 5.31
C ASP A 57 -3.49 -1.46 5.90
N HIS A 58 -4.47 -1.08 5.07
CA HIS A 58 -5.62 -0.25 5.41
C HIS A 58 -5.30 1.11 6.09
N GLU A 59 -4.08 1.64 5.92
CA GLU A 59 -3.68 2.96 6.42
C GLU A 59 -4.10 4.10 5.47
N GLU A 60 -5.08 3.90 4.59
CA GLU A 60 -5.50 4.95 3.64
C GLU A 60 -5.84 6.29 4.30
N PRO A 61 -6.49 6.37 5.49
CA PRO A 61 -6.72 7.64 6.18
C PRO A 61 -5.41 8.40 6.47
N HIS A 62 -4.38 7.72 6.96
CA HIS A 62 -3.09 8.33 7.26
C HIS A 62 -2.43 8.91 6.00
N TYR A 63 -2.37 8.13 4.93
CA TYR A 63 -1.77 8.57 3.66
C TYR A 63 -2.64 9.62 2.94
N ALA A 64 -3.97 9.59 3.11
CA ALA A 64 -4.86 10.64 2.62
C ALA A 64 -4.62 11.97 3.36
N GLN A 65 -4.37 11.94 4.67
CA GLN A 65 -4.00 13.12 5.44
C GLN A 65 -2.66 13.71 4.97
N GLN A 66 -1.64 12.86 4.73
CA GLN A 66 -0.37 13.30 4.17
C GLN A 66 -0.53 13.94 2.79
N ALA A 67 -1.33 13.32 1.91
CA ALA A 67 -1.62 13.86 0.59
C ALA A 67 -2.34 15.22 0.67
N ALA A 68 -3.32 15.36 1.55
CA ALA A 68 -4.02 16.62 1.78
C ALA A 68 -3.07 17.72 2.24
N GLN A 69 -2.13 17.40 3.14
CA GLN A 69 -1.13 18.36 3.62
C GLN A 69 -0.18 18.82 2.50
N ALA A 70 0.29 17.88 1.66
CA ALA A 70 1.14 18.20 0.51
C ALA A 70 0.42 19.07 -0.52
N LEU A 71 -0.84 18.76 -0.83
CA LEU A 71 -1.69 19.55 -1.73
C LEU A 71 -1.91 20.97 -1.21
N ARG A 72 -2.23 21.13 0.08
CA ARG A 72 -2.39 22.45 0.72
C ARG A 72 -1.10 23.26 0.70
N THR A 73 0.03 22.61 0.96
CA THR A 73 1.37 23.24 0.87
C THR A 73 1.67 23.73 -0.55
N ALA A 74 1.17 23.03 -1.57
CA ALA A 74 1.27 23.45 -2.97
C ALA A 74 0.25 24.53 -3.38
N GLY A 75 -0.51 25.09 -2.43
CA GLY A 75 -1.50 26.14 -2.68
C GLY A 75 -2.84 25.65 -3.25
N LEU A 76 -3.10 24.34 -3.22
CA LEU A 76 -4.36 23.75 -3.71
C LEU A 76 -5.40 23.71 -2.60
N THR A 77 -6.67 23.87 -2.98
CA THR A 77 -7.77 23.74 -2.02
C THR A 77 -8.14 22.26 -1.89
N VAL A 78 -8.22 21.77 -0.65
CA VAL A 78 -8.55 20.37 -0.35
C VAL A 78 -9.75 20.29 0.59
N ASP A 79 -10.81 19.64 0.12
CA ASP A 79 -12.01 19.25 0.88
C ASP A 79 -11.85 17.80 1.37
N ILE A 80 -11.84 17.59 2.68
CA ILE A 80 -11.86 16.25 3.30
C ILE A 80 -13.26 16.06 3.85
N THR A 81 -13.96 15.01 3.44
CA THR A 81 -15.33 14.78 3.95
C THR A 81 -15.32 14.46 5.44
N PRO A 82 -16.41 14.77 6.17
CA PRO A 82 -16.51 14.44 7.59
C PRO A 82 -16.27 12.96 7.90
N ALA A 83 -16.73 12.06 7.03
CA ALA A 83 -16.56 10.61 7.20
C ALA A 83 -15.09 10.17 7.04
N LEU A 84 -14.32 10.83 6.17
CA LEU A 84 -12.89 10.59 6.05
C LEU A 84 -12.13 11.24 7.21
N GLN A 85 -12.52 12.44 7.62
CA GLN A 85 -11.92 13.12 8.77
C GLN A 85 -12.09 12.29 10.05
N GLU A 86 -13.28 11.74 10.29
CA GLU A 86 -13.52 10.81 11.40
C GLU A 86 -12.60 9.59 11.33
N ALA A 87 -12.38 9.01 10.14
CA ALA A 87 -11.47 7.88 9.98
C ALA A 87 -9.98 8.25 10.18
N ILE A 88 -9.59 9.49 9.86
CA ILE A 88 -8.25 10.03 10.15
C ILE A 88 -8.06 10.20 11.65
N ASP A 89 -9.10 10.69 12.34
CA ASP A 89 -9.07 10.99 13.77
C ASP A 89 -9.29 9.74 14.64
N THR A 90 -9.93 8.71 14.09
CA THR A 90 -10.14 7.42 14.76
C THR A 90 -8.82 6.69 14.89
N GLU A 91 -8.42 6.47 16.14
CA GLU A 91 -7.30 5.59 16.43
C GLU A 91 -7.72 4.13 16.20
N TRP A 92 -6.94 3.42 15.38
CA TRP A 92 -7.05 1.98 15.26
C TRP A 92 -6.69 1.31 16.59
N ASP A 93 -7.42 0.26 16.96
CA ASP A 93 -7.06 -0.57 18.10
C ASP A 93 -5.89 -1.48 17.72
N TRP A 94 -4.70 -1.07 18.16
CA TRP A 94 -3.41 -1.72 17.86
C TRP A 94 -3.15 -2.96 18.73
N ALA A 95 -3.93 -3.18 19.79
CA ALA A 95 -3.70 -4.28 20.72
C ALA A 95 -3.79 -5.67 20.05
N GLY A 96 -4.50 -5.75 18.92
CA GLY A 96 -4.60 -6.95 18.08
C GLY A 96 -3.56 -7.08 16.97
N HIS A 97 -2.63 -6.12 16.82
CA HIS A 97 -1.67 -6.14 15.71
C HIS A 97 -0.61 -7.25 15.93
N PRO A 98 -0.23 -8.01 14.88
CA PRO A 98 0.79 -9.06 15.00
C PRO A 98 2.14 -8.56 15.53
N LEU A 99 2.43 -7.26 15.36
CA LEU A 99 3.62 -6.56 15.85
C LEU A 99 3.32 -5.60 17.01
N HIS A 100 2.45 -5.99 17.94
CA HIS A 100 2.01 -5.15 19.08
C HIS A 100 3.13 -4.64 20.02
N TRP A 101 4.37 -5.13 19.86
CA TRP A 101 5.54 -4.67 20.61
C TRP A 101 6.28 -3.49 19.94
N LEU A 102 5.92 -3.13 18.71
CA LEU A 102 6.42 -1.95 18.01
C LEU A 102 5.55 -0.73 18.32
N ASP A 103 6.13 0.47 18.18
CA ASP A 103 5.33 1.69 18.19
C ASP A 103 4.59 1.92 16.88
N ARG A 104 3.73 2.94 16.85
CA ARG A 104 2.85 3.24 15.71
C ARG A 104 3.63 3.58 14.44
N ASP A 105 4.69 4.36 14.57
CA ASP A 105 5.45 4.83 13.42
C ASP A 105 6.32 3.67 12.88
N GLU A 106 6.84 2.82 13.77
CA GLU A 106 7.50 1.57 13.39
C GLU A 106 6.56 0.59 12.66
N ILE A 107 5.32 0.43 13.14
CA ILE A 107 4.31 -0.40 12.45
C ILE A 107 4.02 0.19 11.06
N ARG A 108 3.87 1.51 10.95
CA ARG A 108 3.66 2.16 9.64
C ARG A 108 4.83 1.98 8.70
N ASP A 109 6.06 2.00 9.20
CA ASP A 109 7.24 1.77 8.40
C ASP A 109 7.26 0.34 7.85
N VAL A 110 6.97 -0.66 8.70
CA VAL A 110 6.87 -2.07 8.27
C VAL A 110 5.74 -2.25 7.26
N SER A 111 4.55 -1.72 7.53
CA SER A 111 3.39 -1.76 6.64
C SER A 111 3.66 -1.03 5.31
N HIS A 112 4.40 0.08 5.35
CA HIS A 112 4.83 0.81 4.16
C HIS A 112 5.75 -0.05 3.29
N GLN A 113 6.73 -0.73 3.89
CA GLN A 113 7.63 -1.64 3.18
C GLN A 113 6.85 -2.81 2.56
N ALA A 114 5.90 -3.39 3.30
CA ALA A 114 5.02 -4.43 2.77
C ALA A 114 4.20 -3.94 1.57
N GLN A 115 3.63 -2.73 1.64
CA GLN A 115 2.92 -2.10 0.54
C GLN A 115 3.83 -1.90 -0.69
N GLN A 116 5.09 -1.47 -0.49
CA GLN A 116 6.05 -1.30 -1.59
C GLN A 116 6.32 -2.63 -2.30
N ILE A 117 6.54 -3.70 -1.55
CA ILE A 117 6.75 -5.05 -2.12
C ILE A 117 5.51 -5.50 -2.89
N HIS A 118 4.32 -5.31 -2.33
CA HIS A 118 3.06 -5.61 -3.02
C HIS A 118 2.93 -4.85 -4.34
N ASP A 119 3.26 -3.56 -4.34
CA ASP A 119 3.21 -2.72 -5.54
C ASP A 119 4.27 -3.09 -6.57
N ASP A 120 5.46 -3.52 -6.13
CA ASP A 120 6.51 -4.05 -7.00
C ASP A 120 6.08 -5.35 -7.69
N ILE A 121 5.39 -6.25 -6.96
CA ILE A 121 4.83 -7.47 -7.52
C ILE A 121 3.74 -7.13 -8.53
N ALA A 122 2.79 -6.27 -8.16
CA ALA A 122 1.67 -5.87 -9.02
C ALA A 122 2.14 -5.16 -10.31
N ALA A 123 3.20 -4.35 -10.22
CA ALA A 123 3.80 -3.69 -11.38
C ALA A 123 4.74 -4.59 -12.19
N GLY A 124 4.96 -5.83 -11.75
CA GLY A 124 5.94 -6.77 -12.33
C GLY A 124 7.38 -6.28 -12.24
N ARG A 125 7.69 -5.37 -11.31
CA ARG A 125 9.07 -4.95 -10.97
C ARG A 125 9.77 -6.03 -10.15
N LEU A 126 9.03 -6.78 -9.35
CA LEU A 126 9.45 -7.98 -8.64
C LEU A 126 8.67 -9.18 -9.20
N VAL A 127 9.38 -10.13 -9.81
CA VAL A 127 8.80 -11.37 -10.32
C VAL A 127 8.96 -12.45 -9.26
N ILE A 128 7.86 -13.02 -8.76
CA ILE A 128 7.89 -14.15 -7.83
C ILE A 128 8.03 -15.45 -8.63
N HIS A 129 9.10 -16.19 -8.34
CA HIS A 129 9.40 -17.47 -8.99
C HIS A 129 8.78 -18.63 -8.24
N LEU A 130 8.91 -18.60 -6.91
CA LEU A 130 8.50 -19.68 -6.01
C LEU A 130 7.83 -19.10 -4.77
N HIS A 131 6.91 -19.85 -4.19
CA HIS A 131 6.38 -19.63 -2.85
C HIS A 131 6.26 -20.93 -2.08
N ALA A 132 6.13 -20.83 -0.77
CA ALA A 132 5.84 -21.94 0.13
C ALA A 132 5.08 -21.42 1.35
N HIS A 133 4.45 -22.33 2.09
CA HIS A 133 4.00 -22.06 3.44
C HIS A 133 5.01 -22.68 4.41
N ASP A 134 5.64 -21.88 5.26
CA ASP A 134 6.74 -22.35 6.13
C ASP A 134 6.28 -23.05 7.42
N GLY A 135 4.97 -23.10 7.63
CA GLY A 135 4.32 -23.64 8.82
C GLY A 135 3.63 -22.55 9.65
N TRP A 136 3.97 -21.28 9.41
CA TRP A 136 3.40 -20.12 10.09
C TRP A 136 2.84 -19.09 9.12
N THR A 137 3.57 -18.81 8.04
CA THR A 137 3.22 -17.77 7.06
C THR A 137 3.57 -18.20 5.65
N ILE A 138 3.14 -17.39 4.69
CA ILE A 138 3.60 -17.49 3.31
C ILE A 138 5.00 -16.88 3.16
N VAL A 139 5.89 -17.62 2.50
CA VAL A 139 7.24 -17.21 2.12
C VAL A 139 7.40 -17.30 0.61
N ALA A 140 8.27 -16.47 0.02
CA ALA A 140 8.47 -16.45 -1.42
C ALA A 140 9.90 -16.14 -1.84
N ALA A 141 10.30 -16.61 -3.01
CA ALA A 141 11.54 -16.21 -3.68
C ALA A 141 11.20 -15.47 -4.97
N GLY A 142 11.79 -14.29 -5.13
CA GLY A 142 11.55 -13.44 -6.31
C GLY A 142 12.82 -12.76 -6.82
N THR A 143 12.71 -12.12 -7.98
CA THR A 143 13.79 -11.34 -8.58
C THR A 143 13.28 -10.02 -9.12
N TYR A 144 13.95 -8.95 -8.72
CA TYR A 144 13.72 -7.62 -9.23
C TYR A 144 14.27 -7.49 -10.65
N ARG A 145 13.70 -6.56 -11.43
CA ARG A 145 14.15 -6.28 -12.81
C ARG A 145 15.61 -5.83 -12.92
N ASP A 146 16.20 -5.35 -11.84
CA ASP A 146 17.62 -5.00 -11.74
C ASP A 146 18.54 -6.23 -11.60
N GLY A 147 17.98 -7.44 -11.48
CA GLY A 147 18.70 -8.71 -11.33
C GLY A 147 18.87 -9.16 -9.88
N ARG A 148 18.57 -8.31 -8.90
CA ARG A 148 18.65 -8.66 -7.47
C ARG A 148 17.54 -9.64 -7.11
N SER A 149 17.90 -10.75 -6.46
CA SER A 149 16.93 -11.74 -6.00
C SER A 149 16.72 -11.66 -4.50
N VAL A 150 15.53 -12.00 -4.02
CA VAL A 150 15.14 -11.85 -2.62
C VAL A 150 14.35 -13.05 -2.13
N HIS A 151 14.48 -13.35 -0.84
CA HIS A 151 13.50 -14.14 -0.10
C HIS A 151 12.61 -13.20 0.70
N LEU A 152 11.31 -13.44 0.62
CA LEU A 152 10.26 -12.70 1.31
C LEU A 152 9.68 -13.57 2.41
N HIS A 153 9.38 -12.94 3.55
CA HIS A 153 8.73 -13.59 4.68
C HIS A 153 7.51 -12.76 5.13
N GLY A 154 6.45 -13.44 5.55
CA GLY A 154 5.23 -12.83 6.06
C GLY A 154 4.06 -12.77 5.07
N GLU A 155 2.87 -12.63 5.67
CA GLU A 155 1.60 -12.35 4.98
C GLU A 155 1.67 -11.04 4.18
N ASP A 156 0.73 -10.82 3.26
CA ASP A 156 0.83 -9.70 2.31
C ASP A 156 1.07 -8.34 3.01
N HIS A 157 0.35 -8.06 4.10
CA HIS A 157 0.45 -6.81 4.88
C HIS A 157 1.64 -6.73 5.84
N LEU A 158 2.42 -7.81 6.00
CA LEU A 158 3.62 -7.88 6.86
C LEU A 158 4.87 -8.33 6.09
N ARG A 159 4.76 -8.36 4.75
CA ARG A 159 5.80 -8.93 3.91
C ARG A 159 7.06 -8.07 3.99
N HIS A 160 8.20 -8.71 4.23
CA HIS A 160 9.49 -8.04 4.25
C HIS A 160 10.55 -8.90 3.56
N ILE A 161 11.67 -8.27 3.18
CA ILE A 161 12.82 -8.96 2.60
C ILE A 161 13.63 -9.60 3.74
N ALA A 162 13.60 -10.93 3.80
CA ALA A 162 14.35 -11.70 4.79
C ALA A 162 15.79 -11.95 4.34
N MET A 163 16.02 -12.10 3.04
CA MET A 163 17.36 -12.32 2.49
C MET A 163 17.50 -11.75 1.07
N VAL A 164 18.71 -11.34 0.71
CA VAL A 164 19.06 -10.79 -0.60
C VAL A 164 20.16 -11.64 -1.24
N TYR A 165 20.05 -11.86 -2.54
CA TYR A 165 20.96 -12.68 -3.35
C TYR A 165 21.37 -11.92 -4.61
N THR A 166 22.54 -12.27 -5.16
CA THR A 166 23.08 -11.61 -6.36
C THR A 166 22.38 -12.08 -7.64
N GLY A 167 21.66 -13.21 -7.62
CA GLY A 167 20.89 -13.65 -8.78
C GLY A 167 19.91 -14.80 -8.51
N PRO A 168 19.07 -15.12 -9.51
CA PRO A 168 17.90 -15.98 -9.33
C PRO A 168 18.28 -17.44 -9.03
N THR A 169 19.35 -17.96 -9.62
CA THR A 169 19.78 -19.34 -9.40
C THR A 169 20.10 -19.61 -7.92
N GLU A 170 20.86 -18.71 -7.29
CA GLU A 170 21.23 -18.86 -5.88
C GLU A 170 19.99 -18.77 -4.97
N ALA A 171 19.14 -17.77 -5.20
CA ALA A 171 17.91 -17.59 -4.43
C ALA A 171 16.97 -18.80 -4.56
N ILE A 172 16.78 -19.32 -5.77
CA ILE A 172 15.89 -20.47 -6.03
C ILE A 172 16.45 -21.73 -5.36
N THR A 173 17.74 -22.04 -5.54
CA THR A 173 18.37 -23.22 -4.93
C THR A 173 18.31 -23.16 -3.40
N ALA A 174 18.56 -21.99 -2.80
CA ALA A 174 18.44 -21.81 -1.36
C ALA A 174 17.00 -22.03 -0.87
N PHE A 175 16.00 -21.52 -1.61
CA PHE A 175 14.59 -21.65 -1.27
C PHE A 175 14.11 -23.11 -1.33
N GLU A 176 14.47 -23.83 -2.40
CA GLU A 176 14.15 -25.25 -2.57
C GLU A 176 14.78 -26.11 -1.48
N ARG A 177 16.03 -25.82 -1.10
CA ARG A 177 16.70 -26.52 0.00
C ARG A 177 15.99 -26.32 1.34
N LEU A 178 15.45 -25.12 1.59
CA LEU A 178 14.82 -24.77 2.86
C LEU A 178 13.41 -25.33 2.99
N HIS A 179 12.60 -25.27 1.93
CA HIS A 179 11.16 -25.58 2.00
C HIS A 179 10.77 -26.91 1.33
N GLY A 180 11.65 -27.51 0.52
CA GLY A 180 11.48 -28.84 -0.05
C GLY A 180 10.11 -29.05 -0.72
N ALA A 181 9.37 -30.05 -0.26
CA ALA A 181 8.08 -30.43 -0.84
C ALA A 181 6.96 -29.36 -0.69
N ALA A 182 7.14 -28.34 0.14
CA ALA A 182 6.19 -27.25 0.30
C ALA A 182 6.26 -26.21 -0.83
N VAL A 183 7.32 -26.24 -1.65
CA VAL A 183 7.54 -25.28 -2.74
C VAL A 183 6.48 -25.41 -3.84
N ARG A 184 6.00 -24.26 -4.30
CA ARG A 184 5.06 -24.10 -5.41
C ARG A 184 5.58 -23.01 -6.36
N PRO A 185 5.37 -23.16 -7.67
CA PRO A 185 5.77 -22.15 -8.63
C PRO A 185 4.86 -20.91 -8.58
N GLY A 186 5.41 -19.77 -8.97
CA GLY A 186 4.69 -18.50 -9.12
C GLY A 186 4.37 -17.80 -7.80
N PRO A 187 3.60 -16.70 -7.86
CA PRO A 187 3.18 -15.96 -6.66
C PRO A 187 2.24 -16.79 -5.78
N PRO A 188 2.25 -16.57 -4.46
CA PRO A 188 1.26 -17.18 -3.58
C PRO A 188 -0.16 -16.67 -3.91
N PRO A 189 -1.20 -17.44 -3.56
CA PRO A 189 -2.58 -16.94 -3.61
C PRO A 189 -2.71 -15.66 -2.77
N PRO A 190 -3.54 -14.69 -3.17
CA PRO A 190 -3.82 -13.51 -2.35
C PRO A 190 -4.37 -13.95 -1.00
N THR A 191 -3.79 -13.44 0.08
CA THR A 191 -4.33 -13.71 1.42
C THR A 191 -5.46 -12.73 1.72
N PRO A 192 -6.63 -13.21 2.18
CA PRO A 192 -7.74 -12.31 2.45
C PRO A 192 -7.38 -11.40 3.63
N ASN A 193 -7.32 -10.09 3.37
CA ASN A 193 -7.29 -9.09 4.43
C ASN A 193 -8.56 -9.21 5.27
N LYS A 194 -8.44 -9.66 6.52
CA LYS A 194 -9.45 -9.35 7.51
C LYS A 194 -9.09 -7.99 8.09
N PRO A 195 -9.98 -6.98 8.01
CA PRO A 195 -9.79 -5.80 8.86
C PRO A 195 -9.72 -6.27 10.32
N PRO A 196 -8.89 -5.64 11.18
CA PRO A 196 -8.97 -5.89 12.61
C PRO A 196 -10.42 -5.68 13.04
N LEU A 197 -10.93 -6.61 13.85
CA LEU A 197 -12.27 -6.54 14.39
C LEU A 197 -12.38 -5.21 15.14
N THR A 198 -13.21 -4.29 14.64
CA THR A 198 -13.68 -3.15 15.43
C THR A 198 -14.48 -3.74 16.59
N SER A 199 -13.93 -3.66 17.81
CA SER A 199 -14.68 -4.00 19.03
C SER A 199 -15.78 -2.98 19.29
#